data_AF-A0A659RDV8-F1
#
_entry.id   AF-A0A659RDV8-F1
#
_cell.length_a   1.000
_cell.length_b   1.000
_cell.length_c   1.000
_cell.angle_alpha   90.00
_cell.angle_beta   90.00
_cell.angle_gamma   90.00
#
_symmetry.space_group_name_H-M   'P 1'
#
loop_
_entity.id
_entity.type
_entity.pdbx_description
1 polymer ?
#
loop_
_entity_poly.entity_id
_entity_poly.type
_entity_poly.pdbx_seq_one_letter_code
_entity_poly.pdbx_strand_id
1 'polypeptide(L)'
;MSAQKPGLHPRNRHQHRYDLAALCQTTPELTSFLIRTPAGEQSVDFANPQAVKALNKALLAHFYAVTHWDIPPGFLCPPVPGRADYIHHLADLLGETTGSIPAQATILDVGVGANCIYPLIGVHEYGWRFTGSEVSDAAMSSAQAIIQANTGLSRAIRLRRQKDPAAIFTGIIHKNEFYDATLCNPPFHDSAAAARAGSERKRRNLGQNKDDALNFGGQQQELWCEGGEVAFIKKMIAESQSFRRQVLWFTTLVSRGENLP
;
A
#
# COMPACT_ATOMS: atom_id res chain seq x y z
N MET A 1 -30.56 -4.35 -16.58
CA MET A 1 -29.72 -4.99 -15.55
C MET A 1 -29.02 -3.90 -14.78
N SER A 2 -29.33 -3.73 -13.51
CA SER A 2 -28.73 -2.71 -12.65
C SER A 2 -27.24 -3.01 -12.53
N ALA A 3 -26.37 -2.08 -12.90
CA ALA A 3 -24.93 -2.24 -12.70
C ALA A 3 -24.65 -2.55 -11.23
N GLN A 4 -24.04 -3.71 -10.96
CA GLN A 4 -23.60 -4.11 -9.64
C GLN A 4 -22.62 -3.04 -9.13
N LYS A 5 -22.78 -2.54 -7.89
CA LYS A 5 -21.78 -1.64 -7.29
C LYS A 5 -20.41 -2.34 -7.34
N PRO A 6 -19.33 -1.69 -7.79
CA PRO A 6 -18.01 -2.29 -7.74
C PRO A 6 -17.64 -2.50 -6.27
N GLY A 7 -17.63 -3.76 -5.85
CA GLY A 7 -17.20 -4.18 -4.52
C GLY A 7 -15.71 -4.54 -4.52
N LEU A 8 -15.18 -4.77 -3.33
CA LEU A 8 -13.86 -5.40 -3.18
C LEU A 8 -13.87 -6.80 -3.83
N HIS A 9 -12.69 -7.25 -4.24
CA HIS A 9 -12.45 -8.56 -4.81
C HIS A 9 -13.09 -9.69 -3.95
N PRO A 10 -13.68 -10.76 -4.54
CA PRO A 10 -14.39 -11.80 -3.79
C PRO A 10 -13.58 -12.57 -2.74
N ARG A 11 -12.24 -12.59 -2.86
CA ARG A 11 -11.31 -13.16 -1.86
C ARG A 11 -10.89 -12.17 -0.76
N ASN A 12 -11.27 -10.89 -0.88
CA ASN A 12 -10.90 -9.85 0.07
C ASN A 12 -11.62 -10.07 1.41
N ARG A 13 -10.85 -10.18 2.50
CA ARG A 13 -11.37 -10.41 3.86
C ARG A 13 -12.22 -9.25 4.38
N HIS A 14 -12.13 -8.07 3.77
CA HIS A 14 -12.74 -6.82 4.23
C HIS A 14 -14.04 -6.45 3.49
N GLN A 15 -14.72 -7.42 2.88
CA GLN A 15 -15.99 -7.20 2.16
C GLN A 15 -17.15 -6.77 3.06
N HIS A 16 -17.04 -7.02 4.36
CA HIS A 16 -18.09 -6.76 5.33
C HIS A 16 -17.66 -5.71 6.35
N ARG A 17 -18.62 -5.22 7.14
CA ARG A 17 -18.32 -4.33 8.26
C ARG A 17 -17.38 -5.03 9.23
N TYR A 18 -16.44 -4.28 9.80
CA TYR A 18 -15.49 -4.82 10.77
C TYR A 18 -16.19 -5.25 12.07
N ASP A 19 -15.82 -6.44 12.54
CA ASP A 19 -16.10 -6.83 13.92
C ASP A 19 -15.12 -6.10 14.86
N LEU A 20 -15.51 -4.90 15.26
CA LEU A 20 -14.67 -4.05 16.13
C LEU A 20 -14.41 -4.71 17.49
N ALA A 21 -15.29 -5.59 17.96
CA ALA A 21 -15.06 -6.32 19.21
C ALA A 21 -13.93 -7.33 19.06
N ALA A 22 -13.94 -8.12 17.97
CA ALA A 22 -12.85 -9.06 17.66
C ALA A 22 -11.51 -8.34 17.41
N LEU A 23 -11.55 -7.19 16.72
CA LEU A 23 -10.36 -6.36 16.51
C LEU A 23 -9.81 -5.80 17.83
N CYS A 24 -10.65 -5.35 18.75
CA CYS A 24 -10.21 -4.88 20.07
C CYS A 24 -9.65 -6.01 20.94
N GLN A 25 -10.14 -7.25 20.81
CA GLN A 25 -9.53 -8.40 21.49
C GLN A 25 -8.12 -8.67 20.98
N THR A 26 -7.90 -8.53 19.68
CA THR A 26 -6.59 -8.75 19.04
C THR A 26 -5.63 -7.59 19.32
N THR A 27 -6.14 -6.37 19.37
CA THR A 27 -5.36 -5.14 19.60
C THR A 27 -6.12 -4.24 20.56
N PRO A 28 -5.95 -4.41 21.89
CA PRO A 28 -6.69 -3.66 22.91
C PRO A 28 -6.56 -2.14 22.82
N GLU A 29 -5.43 -1.65 22.30
CA GLU A 29 -5.19 -0.23 22.01
C GLU A 29 -6.29 0.39 21.12
N LEU A 30 -6.93 -0.38 20.23
CA LEU A 30 -8.01 0.13 19.39
C LEU A 30 -9.22 0.63 20.22
N THR A 31 -9.43 0.09 21.42
CA THR A 31 -10.60 0.44 22.26
C THR A 31 -10.63 1.92 22.61
N SER A 32 -9.48 2.57 22.82
CA SER A 32 -9.42 4.01 23.12
C SER A 32 -9.76 4.91 21.94
N PHE A 33 -9.88 4.36 20.73
CA PHE A 33 -10.19 5.07 19.50
C PHE A 33 -11.60 4.79 18.98
N LEU A 34 -12.41 4.02 19.71
CA LEU A 34 -13.79 3.76 19.35
C LEU A 34 -14.68 4.97 19.67
N ILE A 35 -15.54 5.32 18.72
CA ILE A 35 -16.58 6.33 18.86
C ILE A 35 -17.96 5.70 18.63
N ARG A 36 -19.00 6.44 18.97
CA ARG A 36 -20.37 6.11 18.56
C ARG A 36 -20.79 7.04 17.42
N THR A 37 -21.36 6.48 16.37
CA THR A 37 -21.99 7.25 15.30
C THR A 37 -23.28 7.92 15.80
N PRO A 38 -23.84 8.92 15.08
CA PRO A 38 -25.14 9.48 15.42
C PRO A 38 -26.27 8.45 15.49
N ALA A 39 -26.14 7.31 14.79
CA ALA A 39 -27.06 6.19 14.84
C ALA A 39 -26.84 5.24 16.04
N GLY A 40 -25.86 5.54 16.90
CA GLY A 40 -25.53 4.74 18.10
C GLY A 40 -24.59 3.55 17.85
N GLU A 41 -24.21 3.28 16.60
CA GLU A 41 -23.32 2.19 16.21
C GLU A 41 -21.87 2.49 16.62
N GLN A 42 -21.09 1.46 16.97
CA GLN A 42 -19.65 1.62 17.18
C GLN A 42 -18.93 1.86 15.85
N SER A 43 -17.98 2.79 15.86
CA SER A 43 -17.13 3.13 14.72
C SER A 43 -15.76 3.59 15.22
N VAL A 44 -14.87 3.88 14.28
CA VAL A 44 -13.62 4.61 14.53
C VAL A 44 -13.78 6.02 13.97
N ASP A 45 -13.12 7.00 14.59
CA ASP A 45 -13.00 8.34 14.01
C ASP A 45 -11.99 8.34 12.87
N PHE A 46 -12.48 8.25 11.63
CA PHE A 46 -11.64 8.29 10.43
C PHE A 46 -11.01 9.67 10.17
N ALA A 47 -11.40 10.71 10.92
CA ALA A 47 -10.73 11.99 10.90
C ALA A 47 -9.53 12.06 11.85
N ASN A 48 -9.33 11.06 12.72
CA ASN A 48 -8.19 11.01 13.62
C ASN A 48 -7.09 10.08 13.04
N PRO A 49 -5.90 10.61 12.66
CA PRO A 49 -4.81 9.80 12.11
C PRO A 49 -4.36 8.66 13.04
N GLN A 50 -4.37 8.87 14.35
CA GLN A 50 -4.00 7.84 15.32
C GLN A 50 -5.05 6.72 15.38
N ALA A 51 -6.33 7.08 15.29
CA ALA A 51 -7.42 6.12 15.24
C ALA A 51 -7.37 5.27 13.96
N VAL A 52 -7.09 5.89 12.81
CA VAL A 52 -6.89 5.19 11.54
C VAL A 52 -5.68 4.26 11.60
N LYS A 53 -4.57 4.71 12.20
CA LYS A 53 -3.37 3.87 12.41
C LYS A 53 -3.66 2.67 13.33
N ALA A 54 -4.36 2.89 14.43
CA ALA A 54 -4.76 1.83 15.37
C ALA A 54 -5.69 0.80 14.68
N LEU A 55 -6.64 1.26 13.87
CA LEU A 55 -7.51 0.38 13.09
C LEU A 55 -6.70 -0.47 12.10
N ASN A 56 -5.80 0.13 11.32
CA ASN A 56 -4.98 -0.63 10.36
C ASN A 56 -4.05 -1.64 11.07
N LYS A 57 -3.46 -1.27 12.21
CA LYS A 57 -2.69 -2.18 13.05
C LYS A 57 -3.53 -3.39 13.51
N ALA A 58 -4.76 -3.14 13.96
CA ALA A 58 -5.67 -4.20 14.39
C ALA A 58 -6.09 -5.11 13.21
N LEU A 59 -6.37 -4.54 12.03
CA LEU A 59 -6.67 -5.32 10.82
C LEU A 59 -5.49 -6.20 10.41
N LEU A 60 -4.27 -5.65 10.42
CA LEU A 60 -3.03 -6.36 10.11
C LEU A 60 -2.77 -7.53 11.07
N ALA A 61 -2.93 -7.28 12.37
CA ALA A 61 -2.77 -8.32 13.38
C ALA A 61 -3.82 -9.43 13.23
N HIS A 62 -5.09 -9.05 13.08
CA HIS A 62 -6.21 -9.98 13.07
C HIS A 62 -6.31 -10.83 11.79
N PHE A 63 -6.13 -10.21 10.62
CA PHE A 63 -6.37 -10.88 9.34
C PHE A 63 -5.11 -11.37 8.64
N TYR A 64 -3.93 -10.84 9.01
CA TYR A 64 -2.68 -11.10 8.30
C TYR A 64 -1.54 -11.56 9.20
N ALA A 65 -1.82 -11.82 10.48
CA ALA A 65 -0.85 -12.27 11.49
C ALA A 65 0.37 -11.33 11.66
N VAL A 66 0.21 -10.03 11.38
CA VAL A 66 1.25 -9.01 11.58
C VAL A 66 0.99 -8.30 12.91
N THR A 67 1.57 -8.81 13.99
CA THR A 67 1.32 -8.33 15.36
C THR A 67 2.11 -7.07 15.72
N HIS A 68 3.25 -6.84 15.06
CA HIS A 68 4.11 -5.69 15.29
C HIS A 68 4.15 -4.80 14.05
N TRP A 69 3.23 -3.85 13.98
CA TRP A 69 3.17 -2.88 12.89
C TRP A 69 3.09 -1.47 13.44
N ASP A 70 4.04 -0.64 13.04
CA ASP A 70 4.07 0.77 13.36
C ASP A 70 4.71 1.55 12.21
N ILE A 71 4.31 2.81 12.05
CA ILE A 71 4.86 3.72 11.04
C ILE A 71 5.20 5.07 11.70
N PRO A 72 6.32 5.72 11.34
CA PRO A 72 6.67 7.01 11.92
C PRO A 72 5.64 8.10 11.56
N PRO A 73 5.51 9.15 12.39
CA PRO A 73 4.63 10.28 12.10
C PRO A 73 4.92 10.88 10.72
N GLY A 74 3.85 11.25 10.02
CA GLY A 74 3.94 11.86 8.71
C GLY A 74 4.15 10.89 7.54
N PHE A 75 4.26 9.57 7.74
CA PHE A 75 4.22 8.60 6.64
C PHE A 75 2.80 8.16 6.30
N LEU A 76 2.60 7.60 5.11
CA LEU A 76 1.31 7.07 4.68
C LEU A 76 0.87 5.87 5.52
N CYS A 77 -0.29 6.04 6.16
CA CYS A 77 -1.09 4.94 6.72
C CYS A 77 -2.07 4.46 5.64
N PRO A 78 -1.77 3.35 4.93
CA PRO A 78 -2.60 2.92 3.83
C PRO A 78 -3.85 2.21 4.35
N PRO A 79 -5.03 2.39 3.71
CA PRO A 79 -6.21 1.60 4.06
C PRO A 79 -6.00 0.14 3.62
N VAL A 80 -5.88 -0.77 4.59
CA VAL A 80 -5.65 -2.22 4.36
C VAL A 80 -6.58 -2.84 3.30
N PRO A 81 -7.91 -2.59 3.27
CA PRO A 81 -8.80 -3.23 2.30
C PRO A 81 -8.43 -3.01 0.85
N GLY A 82 -8.09 -1.77 0.47
CA GLY A 82 -7.73 -1.43 -0.90
C GLY A 82 -6.36 -2.00 -1.30
N ARG A 83 -5.46 -2.21 -0.33
CA ARG A 83 -4.15 -2.83 -0.57
C ARG A 83 -4.27 -4.34 -0.77
N ALA A 84 -5.13 -4.99 0.01
CA ALA A 84 -5.49 -6.40 -0.20
C ALA A 84 -6.16 -6.62 -1.54
N ASP A 85 -6.99 -5.67 -1.98
CA ASP A 85 -7.69 -5.75 -3.27
C ASP A 85 -6.73 -5.88 -4.45
N TYR A 86 -5.70 -5.03 -4.48
CA TYR A 86 -4.67 -5.09 -5.51
C TYR A 86 -3.91 -6.42 -5.49
N ILE A 87 -3.57 -6.93 -4.30
CA ILE A 87 -2.91 -8.24 -4.17
C ILE A 87 -3.78 -9.37 -4.72
N HIS A 88 -5.09 -9.35 -4.48
CA HIS A 88 -5.99 -10.37 -5.03
C HIS A 88 -6.18 -10.29 -6.54
N HIS A 89 -6.27 -9.08 -7.10
CA HIS A 89 -6.31 -8.89 -8.56
C HIS A 89 -5.01 -9.30 -9.23
N LEU A 90 -3.86 -9.05 -8.59
CA LEU A 90 -2.57 -9.53 -9.07
C LEU A 90 -2.52 -11.06 -9.07
N ALA A 91 -3.12 -11.71 -8.07
CA ALA A 91 -3.19 -13.17 -8.01
C ALA A 91 -4.03 -13.76 -9.14
N ASP A 92 -5.16 -13.13 -9.51
CA ASP A 92 -5.94 -13.54 -10.68
C ASP A 92 -5.14 -13.38 -11.97
N LEU A 93 -4.49 -12.23 -12.18
CA LEU A 93 -3.67 -11.98 -13.38
C LEU A 93 -2.57 -13.03 -13.56
N LEU A 94 -1.88 -13.38 -12.47
CA LEU A 94 -0.87 -14.43 -12.47
C LEU A 94 -1.51 -15.81 -12.74
N GLY A 95 -2.68 -16.07 -12.16
CA GLY A 95 -3.43 -17.31 -12.37
C GLY A 95 -3.90 -17.50 -13.80
N GLU A 96 -4.39 -16.43 -14.45
CA GLU A 96 -4.78 -16.44 -15.86
C GLU A 96 -3.60 -16.78 -16.78
N THR A 97 -2.40 -16.32 -16.42
CA THR A 97 -1.19 -16.53 -17.23
C THR A 97 -0.57 -17.90 -17.04
N THR A 98 -0.65 -18.45 -15.83
CA THR A 98 0.02 -19.71 -15.45
C THR A 98 -0.96 -20.90 -15.33
N GLY A 99 -2.26 -20.67 -15.50
CA GLY A 99 -3.33 -21.67 -15.41
C GLY A 99 -3.89 -21.87 -13.98
N SER A 100 -3.19 -21.41 -12.96
CA SER A 100 -3.65 -21.42 -11.56
C SER A 100 -2.86 -20.40 -10.74
N ILE A 101 -3.41 -19.88 -9.64
CA ILE A 101 -2.70 -18.90 -8.81
C ILE A 101 -1.38 -19.53 -8.30
N PRO A 102 -0.21 -18.95 -8.62
CA PRO A 102 1.07 -19.53 -8.24
C PRO A 102 1.28 -19.49 -6.73
N ALA A 103 1.65 -20.62 -6.14
CA ALA A 103 1.88 -20.74 -4.69
C ALA A 103 3.21 -20.13 -4.20
N GLN A 104 4.15 -19.83 -5.10
CA GLN A 104 5.50 -19.34 -4.75
C GLN A 104 5.95 -18.19 -5.65
N ALA A 105 5.03 -17.27 -5.98
CA ALA A 105 5.37 -16.13 -6.81
C ALA A 105 6.44 -15.25 -6.15
N THR A 106 7.29 -14.65 -6.96
CA THR A 106 8.32 -13.68 -6.59
C THR A 106 7.93 -12.33 -7.13
N ILE A 107 7.64 -11.38 -6.25
CA ILE A 107 7.06 -10.09 -6.58
C ILE A 107 8.03 -8.97 -6.26
N LEU A 108 8.12 -7.96 -7.13
CA LEU A 108 8.81 -6.71 -6.86
C LEU A 108 7.80 -5.62 -6.50
N ASP A 109 7.81 -5.16 -5.26
CA ASP A 109 7.07 -3.98 -4.82
C ASP A 109 7.93 -2.72 -5.02
N VAL A 110 7.49 -1.84 -5.91
CA VAL A 110 8.16 -0.58 -6.23
C VAL A 110 7.60 0.53 -5.35
N GLY A 111 8.43 1.05 -4.43
CA GLY A 111 8.00 2.03 -3.45
C GLY A 111 7.25 1.37 -2.30
N VAL A 112 7.91 0.43 -1.63
CA VAL A 112 7.34 -0.37 -0.52
C VAL A 112 6.87 0.49 0.66
N GLY A 113 7.40 1.71 0.78
CA GLY A 113 7.01 2.70 1.78
C GLY A 113 7.33 2.29 3.22
N ALA A 114 7.08 3.21 4.16
CA ALA A 114 7.32 2.94 5.57
C ALA A 114 6.44 1.82 6.16
N ASN A 115 5.31 1.53 5.50
CA ASN A 115 4.28 0.61 5.97
C ASN A 115 4.47 -0.84 5.50
N CYS A 116 5.25 -1.08 4.42
CA CYS A 116 5.50 -2.41 3.84
C CYS A 116 4.24 -3.21 3.50
N ILE A 117 3.12 -2.54 3.18
CA ILE A 117 1.79 -3.16 3.26
C ILE A 117 1.56 -4.28 2.25
N TYR A 118 2.04 -4.14 1.02
CA TYR A 118 1.82 -5.14 -0.04
C TYR A 118 2.56 -6.44 0.24
N PRO A 119 3.87 -6.43 0.59
CA PRO A 119 4.57 -7.63 1.03
C PRO A 119 3.89 -8.33 2.20
N LEU A 120 3.46 -7.59 3.22
CA LEU A 120 2.82 -8.16 4.41
C LEU A 120 1.57 -8.96 4.04
N ILE A 121 0.69 -8.38 3.23
CA ILE A 121 -0.56 -9.02 2.80
C ILE A 121 -0.27 -10.20 1.87
N GLY A 122 0.60 -10.02 0.87
CA GLY A 122 0.89 -11.07 -0.12
C GLY A 122 1.59 -12.29 0.46
N VAL A 123 2.47 -12.10 1.46
CA VAL A 123 3.09 -13.21 2.20
C VAL A 123 2.01 -14.02 2.92
N HIS A 124 1.07 -13.37 3.60
CA HIS A 124 0.03 -14.07 4.35
C HIS A 124 -0.99 -14.76 3.44
N GLU A 125 -1.50 -14.07 2.43
CA GLU A 125 -2.59 -14.59 1.59
C GLU A 125 -2.12 -15.69 0.63
N TYR A 126 -0.88 -15.61 0.15
CA TYR A 126 -0.42 -16.45 -0.95
C TYR A 126 0.95 -17.10 -0.74
N GLY A 127 1.63 -16.85 0.40
CA GLY A 127 2.97 -17.40 0.65
C GLY A 127 4.05 -16.84 -0.30
N TRP A 128 3.76 -15.73 -0.99
CA TRP A 128 4.66 -15.14 -1.97
C TRP A 128 5.92 -14.55 -1.34
N ARG A 129 6.96 -14.41 -2.16
CA ARG A 129 8.21 -13.74 -1.78
C ARG A 129 8.26 -12.37 -2.41
N PHE A 130 8.80 -11.41 -1.66
CA PHE A 130 8.85 -10.02 -2.07
C PHE A 130 10.27 -9.47 -2.04
N THR A 131 10.62 -8.72 -3.08
CA THR A 131 11.62 -7.67 -2.99
C THR A 131 10.88 -6.33 -2.91
N GLY A 132 11.14 -5.50 -1.92
CA GLY A 132 10.59 -4.15 -1.81
C GLY A 132 11.67 -3.09 -2.07
N SER A 133 11.47 -2.22 -3.06
CA SER A 133 12.38 -1.10 -3.33
C SER A 133 11.92 0.20 -2.69
N GLU A 134 12.86 1.03 -2.23
CA GLU A 134 12.56 2.32 -1.60
C GLU A 134 13.67 3.37 -1.79
N VAL A 135 13.27 4.62 -2.01
CA VAL A 135 14.12 5.82 -2.19
C VAL A 135 14.19 6.73 -0.96
N SER A 136 13.36 6.53 0.07
CA SER A 136 13.48 7.17 1.41
C SER A 136 14.17 6.28 2.46
N ASP A 137 15.26 6.74 3.08
CA ASP A 137 16.01 5.96 4.09
C ASP A 137 15.15 5.72 5.35
N ALA A 138 14.34 6.70 5.71
CA ALA A 138 13.42 6.61 6.83
C ALA A 138 12.29 5.60 6.57
N ALA A 139 11.71 5.61 5.35
CA ALA A 139 10.72 4.59 4.96
C ALA A 139 11.32 3.19 4.97
N MET A 140 12.52 3.04 4.40
CA MET A 140 13.25 1.76 4.40
C MET A 140 13.52 1.26 5.82
N SER A 141 13.97 2.14 6.72
CA SER A 141 14.24 1.77 8.12
C SER A 141 12.97 1.33 8.85
N SER A 142 11.84 2.00 8.61
CA SER A 142 10.54 1.62 9.16
C SER A 142 10.09 0.25 8.65
N ALA A 143 10.11 0.03 7.34
CA ALA A 143 9.75 -1.25 6.74
C ALA A 143 10.65 -2.37 7.27
N GLN A 144 11.95 -2.12 7.42
CA GLN A 144 12.89 -3.09 7.98
C GLN A 144 12.57 -3.45 9.43
N ALA A 145 12.18 -2.47 10.26
CA ALA A 145 11.78 -2.70 11.64
C ALA A 145 10.51 -3.55 11.73
N ILE A 146 9.50 -3.30 10.88
CA ILE A 146 8.29 -4.14 10.79
C ILE A 146 8.67 -5.58 10.43
N ILE A 147 9.50 -5.78 9.40
CA ILE A 147 9.92 -7.12 8.95
C ILE A 147 10.67 -7.88 10.06
N GLN A 148 11.52 -7.19 10.82
CA GLN A 148 12.29 -7.79 11.92
C GLN A 148 11.43 -8.12 13.13
N ALA A 149 10.41 -7.31 13.42
CA ALA A 149 9.54 -7.49 14.56
C ALA A 149 8.53 -8.64 14.40
N ASN A 150 8.32 -9.15 13.18
CA ASN A 150 7.38 -10.26 12.92
C ASN A 150 8.11 -11.50 12.41
N THR A 151 8.00 -12.60 13.15
CA THR A 151 8.72 -13.85 12.87
C THR A 151 8.38 -14.40 11.47
N GLY A 152 9.40 -14.86 10.74
CA GLY A 152 9.23 -15.47 9.42
C GLY A 152 9.27 -14.49 8.24
N LEU A 153 8.91 -13.22 8.44
CA LEU A 153 8.86 -12.23 7.36
C LEU A 153 10.24 -11.97 6.73
N SER A 154 11.32 -12.00 7.51
CA SER A 154 12.69 -11.80 7.01
C SER A 154 13.14 -12.85 5.98
N ARG A 155 12.47 -14.02 5.93
CA ARG A 155 12.74 -15.05 4.91
C ARG A 155 11.98 -14.78 3.61
N ALA A 156 10.82 -14.13 3.71
CA ALA A 156 9.92 -13.90 2.59
C ALA A 156 10.08 -12.51 1.95
N ILE A 157 10.51 -11.51 2.72
CA ILE A 157 10.58 -10.11 2.29
C ILE A 157 12.02 -9.62 2.39
N ARG A 158 12.54 -9.08 1.27
CA ARG A 158 13.86 -8.44 1.18
C ARG A 158 13.69 -6.99 0.77
N LEU A 159 14.36 -6.08 1.46
CA LEU A 159 14.35 -4.67 1.09
C LEU A 159 15.59 -4.31 0.26
N ARG A 160 15.42 -3.42 -0.72
CA ARG A 160 16.50 -2.95 -1.59
C ARG A 160 16.46 -1.43 -1.77
N ARG A 161 17.56 -0.76 -1.45
CA ARG A 161 17.69 0.68 -1.59
C ARG A 161 17.76 1.07 -3.06
N GLN A 162 16.82 1.88 -3.54
CA GLN A 162 16.97 2.56 -4.83
C GLN A 162 17.81 3.81 -4.61
N LYS A 163 19.06 3.78 -5.09
CA LYS A 163 20.03 4.88 -4.92
C LYS A 163 19.81 6.01 -5.92
N ASP A 164 19.21 5.71 -7.07
CA ASP A 164 18.85 6.69 -8.08
C ASP A 164 17.33 6.91 -8.05
N PRO A 165 16.82 8.00 -7.47
CA PRO A 165 15.39 8.31 -7.47
C PRO A 165 14.83 8.50 -8.89
N ALA A 166 15.70 8.71 -9.88
CA ALA A 166 15.34 8.76 -11.28
C ALA A 166 15.40 7.38 -11.96
N ALA A 167 15.52 6.27 -11.23
CA ALA A 167 15.36 4.92 -11.77
C ALA A 167 14.28 4.15 -11.03
N ILE A 168 13.50 3.34 -11.75
CA ILE A 168 12.46 2.48 -11.16
C ILE A 168 12.99 1.05 -11.02
N PHE A 169 13.42 0.45 -12.13
CA PHE A 169 13.88 -0.94 -12.18
C PHE A 169 15.40 -1.03 -12.28
N THR A 170 16.04 -0.07 -12.92
CA THR A 170 17.50 -0.03 -13.04
C THR A 170 18.13 0.12 -11.65
N GLY A 171 19.12 -0.72 -11.33
CA GLY A 171 19.72 -0.80 -10.01
C GLY A 171 18.91 -1.61 -8.98
N ILE A 172 17.65 -1.95 -9.30
CA ILE A 172 16.78 -2.78 -8.46
C ILE A 172 16.63 -4.18 -9.01
N ILE A 173 16.54 -4.40 -10.31
CA ILE A 173 16.50 -5.75 -10.90
C ILE A 173 17.91 -6.12 -11.37
N HIS A 174 18.50 -7.16 -10.78
CA HIS A 174 19.85 -7.62 -11.15
C HIS A 174 19.81 -8.67 -12.27
N LYS A 175 20.94 -8.87 -12.99
CA LYS A 175 21.02 -9.71 -14.21
C LYS A 175 20.47 -11.14 -14.09
N ASN A 176 20.50 -11.74 -12.90
CA ASN A 176 20.06 -13.13 -12.66
C ASN A 176 18.82 -13.21 -11.75
N GLU A 177 18.06 -12.13 -11.65
CA GLU A 177 16.82 -12.08 -10.89
C GLU A 177 15.61 -12.08 -11.81
N PHE A 178 14.59 -12.84 -11.42
CA PHE A 178 13.34 -12.97 -12.16
C PHE A 178 12.18 -12.75 -11.19
N TYR A 179 11.14 -12.09 -11.68
CA TYR A 179 9.93 -11.75 -10.93
C TYR A 179 8.70 -12.18 -11.75
N ASP A 180 7.73 -12.77 -11.06
CA ASP A 180 6.45 -13.11 -11.66
C ASP A 180 5.62 -11.83 -11.92
N ALA A 181 5.74 -10.84 -11.04
CA ALA A 181 5.23 -9.52 -11.32
C ALA A 181 5.96 -8.39 -10.58
N THR A 182 5.81 -7.17 -11.09
CA THR A 182 5.97 -5.96 -10.28
C THR A 182 4.61 -5.42 -9.88
N LEU A 183 4.54 -4.82 -8.71
CA LEU A 183 3.41 -3.98 -8.28
C LEU A 183 3.92 -2.62 -7.83
N CYS A 184 3.10 -1.59 -8.00
CA CYS A 184 3.45 -0.24 -7.62
C CYS A 184 2.20 0.57 -7.24
N ASN A 185 2.33 1.42 -6.24
CA ASN A 185 1.38 2.51 -5.99
C ASN A 185 2.12 3.84 -6.20
N PRO A 186 2.00 4.47 -7.38
CA PRO A 186 2.77 5.68 -7.71
C PRO A 186 2.47 6.84 -6.75
N PRO A 187 3.42 7.79 -6.60
CA PRO A 187 3.15 9.05 -5.90
C PRO A 187 2.08 9.87 -6.64
N PHE A 188 1.14 10.44 -5.87
CA PHE A 188 -0.14 10.95 -6.41
C PHE A 188 -0.13 12.40 -6.91
N HIS A 189 0.86 13.22 -6.56
CA HIS A 189 0.86 14.65 -6.87
C HIS A 189 2.00 15.07 -7.81
N ASP A 190 1.74 16.09 -8.62
CA ASP A 190 2.67 16.59 -9.64
C ASP A 190 3.80 17.45 -9.06
N SER A 191 3.63 17.94 -7.83
CA SER A 191 4.60 18.75 -7.10
C SER A 191 4.22 18.90 -5.62
N ALA A 192 5.17 19.33 -4.78
CA ALA A 192 4.89 19.72 -3.39
C ALA A 192 3.79 20.80 -3.29
N ALA A 193 3.72 21.71 -4.27
CA ALA A 193 2.70 22.75 -4.34
C ALA A 193 1.32 22.19 -4.69
N ALA A 194 1.23 21.22 -5.61
CA ALA A 194 -0.01 20.54 -5.94
C ALA A 194 -0.52 19.65 -4.80
N ALA A 195 0.38 18.97 -4.07
CA ALA A 195 0.06 18.22 -2.86
C ALA A 195 -0.53 19.14 -1.77
N ARG A 196 0.07 20.32 -1.57
CA ARG A 196 -0.47 21.36 -0.67
C ARG A 196 -1.82 21.89 -1.17
N ALA A 197 -1.95 22.31 -2.43
CA ALA A 197 -3.20 22.88 -2.97
C ALA A 197 -4.37 21.88 -3.01
N GLY A 198 -4.11 20.60 -3.31
CA GLY A 198 -5.10 19.53 -3.25
C GLY A 198 -5.58 19.27 -1.82
N SER A 199 -4.64 19.29 -0.87
CA SER A 199 -4.93 19.23 0.56
C SER A 199 -5.76 20.43 1.04
N GLU A 200 -5.46 21.64 0.56
CA GLU A 200 -6.22 22.86 0.88
C GLU A 200 -7.64 22.87 0.30
N ARG A 201 -7.85 22.37 -0.92
CA ARG A 201 -9.20 22.22 -1.49
C ARG A 201 -10.03 21.19 -0.73
N LYS A 202 -9.44 20.05 -0.37
CA LYS A 202 -10.13 19.00 0.41
C LYS A 202 -10.49 19.52 1.81
N ARG A 203 -9.58 20.28 2.45
CA ARG A 203 -9.81 20.97 3.74
C ARG A 203 -10.96 21.98 3.67
N ARG A 204 -11.03 22.78 2.59
CA ARG A 204 -12.10 23.76 2.37
C ARG A 204 -13.47 23.10 2.12
N ASN A 205 -13.51 21.98 1.41
CA ASN A 205 -14.74 21.24 1.14
C ASN A 205 -15.26 20.44 2.34
N LEU A 206 -14.38 20.13 3.32
CA LEU A 206 -14.71 19.42 4.56
C LEU A 206 -15.01 20.37 5.74
N GLY A 207 -14.90 21.69 5.56
CA GLY A 207 -15.18 22.67 6.62
C GLY A 207 -14.17 22.68 7.78
N GLN A 208 -12.96 22.15 7.58
CA GLN A 208 -11.92 22.05 8.62
C GLN A 208 -11.11 23.34 8.77
N ASN A 209 -10.70 23.66 10.01
CA ASN A 209 -9.97 24.90 10.34
C ASN A 209 -8.48 24.80 9.93
N LYS A 210 -7.78 25.95 9.92
CA LYS A 210 -6.38 26.07 9.43
C LYS A 210 -5.36 25.19 10.18
N ASP A 211 -5.70 24.69 11.36
CA ASP A 211 -4.79 23.94 12.25
C ASP A 211 -5.00 22.41 12.20
N ASP A 212 -5.96 21.91 11.41
CA ASP A 212 -6.24 20.47 11.31
C ASP A 212 -5.23 19.76 10.38
N ALA A 213 -4.42 18.87 10.93
CA ALA A 213 -3.47 18.05 10.19
C ALA A 213 -4.19 17.07 9.25
N LEU A 214 -3.62 16.80 8.07
CA LEU A 214 -4.20 15.89 7.07
C LEU A 214 -4.30 14.45 7.61
N ASN A 215 -5.46 13.82 7.41
CA ASN A 215 -5.83 12.54 8.01
C ASN A 215 -5.13 11.31 7.39
N PHE A 216 -4.43 11.52 6.27
CA PHE A 216 -3.58 10.53 5.63
C PHE A 216 -2.19 11.14 5.58
N GLY A 217 -1.34 10.78 6.54
CA GLY A 217 0.07 11.18 6.53
C GLY A 217 0.74 10.86 5.19
N GLY A 218 1.80 11.58 4.85
CA GLY A 218 2.66 11.31 3.72
C GLY A 218 3.82 12.30 3.77
N GLN A 219 5.06 11.78 3.80
CA GLN A 219 6.22 12.67 3.73
C GLN A 219 6.26 13.26 2.32
N GLN A 220 6.90 14.42 2.17
CA GLN A 220 6.89 15.17 0.91
C GLN A 220 7.29 14.31 -0.30
N GLN A 221 8.14 13.29 -0.14
CA GLN A 221 8.58 12.41 -1.24
C GLN A 221 7.62 11.26 -1.60
N GLU A 222 6.72 10.84 -0.71
CA GLU A 222 5.68 9.83 -1.05
C GLU A 222 4.50 10.47 -1.79
N LEU A 223 4.38 11.80 -1.69
CA LEU A 223 3.23 12.54 -2.17
C LEU A 223 3.43 13.08 -3.58
N TRP A 224 4.66 13.34 -4.06
CA TRP A 224 4.85 13.86 -5.41
C TRP A 224 6.10 13.33 -6.11
N CYS A 225 6.03 13.34 -7.45
CA CYS A 225 7.19 13.19 -8.32
C CYS A 225 7.09 14.22 -9.45
N GLU A 226 8.22 14.54 -10.08
CA GLU A 226 8.25 15.48 -11.21
C GLU A 226 7.40 14.93 -12.37
N GLY A 227 6.37 15.69 -12.77
CA GLY A 227 5.40 15.28 -13.79
C GLY A 227 4.29 14.34 -13.29
N GLY A 228 4.27 14.02 -11.99
CA GLY A 228 3.19 13.29 -11.32
C GLY A 228 3.05 11.82 -11.73
N GLU A 229 1.92 11.23 -11.32
CA GLU A 229 1.60 9.82 -11.56
C GLU A 229 1.77 9.42 -13.05
N VAL A 230 1.35 10.27 -13.98
CA VAL A 230 1.46 9.99 -15.43
C VAL A 230 2.91 9.88 -15.88
N ALA A 231 3.79 10.80 -15.47
CA ALA A 231 5.20 10.74 -15.82
C ALA A 231 5.87 9.51 -15.21
N PHE A 232 5.52 9.18 -13.96
CA PHE A 232 6.01 7.97 -13.29
C PHE A 232 5.60 6.70 -14.05
N ILE A 233 4.33 6.57 -14.43
CA ILE A 233 3.82 5.41 -15.18
C ILE A 233 4.50 5.31 -16.55
N LYS A 234 4.60 6.42 -17.29
CA LYS A 234 5.31 6.44 -18.60
C LYS A 234 6.75 5.99 -18.48
N LYS A 235 7.44 6.40 -17.41
CA LYS A 235 8.80 5.96 -17.11
C LYS A 235 8.86 4.47 -16.78
N MET A 236 7.92 3.97 -15.98
CA MET A 236 7.82 2.55 -15.67
C MET A 236 7.63 1.72 -16.95
N ILE A 237 6.79 2.18 -17.88
CA ILE A 237 6.60 1.58 -19.21
C ILE A 237 7.89 1.63 -20.05
N ALA A 238 8.64 2.74 -20.00
CA ALA A 238 9.89 2.85 -20.73
C ALA A 238 10.97 1.90 -20.18
N GLU A 239 11.18 1.86 -18.85
CA GLU A 239 12.19 1.01 -18.23
C GLU A 239 11.84 -0.49 -18.33
N SER A 240 10.55 -0.86 -18.30
CA SER A 240 10.12 -2.27 -18.35
C SER A 240 10.61 -3.00 -19.59
N GLN A 241 10.78 -2.31 -20.72
CA GLN A 241 11.30 -2.88 -21.96
C GLN A 241 12.68 -3.52 -21.79
N SER A 242 13.54 -2.94 -20.95
CA SER A 242 14.87 -3.47 -20.65
C SER A 242 14.81 -4.74 -19.79
N PHE A 243 13.72 -4.93 -19.05
CA PHE A 243 13.51 -6.05 -18.13
C PHE A 243 12.45 -7.05 -18.61
N ARG A 244 12.01 -6.95 -19.86
CA ARG A 244 10.94 -7.80 -20.45
C ARG A 244 11.18 -9.31 -20.39
N ARG A 245 12.42 -9.75 -20.19
CA ARG A 245 12.79 -11.17 -20.03
C ARG A 245 12.91 -11.60 -18.56
N GLN A 246 12.90 -10.64 -17.65
CA GLN A 246 13.11 -10.84 -16.22
C GLN A 246 11.82 -10.69 -15.41
N VAL A 247 10.82 -10.01 -15.95
CA VAL A 247 9.53 -9.84 -15.30
C VAL A 247 8.43 -10.32 -16.23
N LEU A 248 7.54 -11.18 -15.72
CA LEU A 248 6.39 -11.67 -16.47
C LEU A 248 5.30 -10.59 -16.61
N TRP A 249 4.87 -9.98 -15.49
CA TRP A 249 3.91 -8.87 -15.50
C TRP A 249 4.43 -7.59 -14.87
N PHE A 250 4.27 -6.47 -15.56
CA PHE A 250 4.47 -5.15 -14.96
C PHE A 250 3.11 -4.55 -14.63
N THR A 251 2.84 -4.27 -13.36
CA THR A 251 1.57 -3.70 -12.92
C THR A 251 1.78 -2.47 -12.04
N THR A 252 0.83 -1.54 -12.07
CA THR A 252 0.79 -0.35 -11.23
C THR A 252 -0.65 0.08 -11.00
N LEU A 253 -0.94 0.67 -9.84
CA LEU A 253 -2.18 1.41 -9.64
C LEU A 253 -2.18 2.69 -10.47
N VAL A 254 -3.39 3.12 -10.82
CA VAL A 254 -3.66 4.38 -11.51
C VAL A 254 -4.81 5.07 -10.79
N SER A 255 -4.57 6.26 -10.25
CA SER A 255 -5.52 6.97 -9.37
C SER A 255 -6.75 7.51 -10.09
N ARG A 256 -6.62 7.82 -11.39
CA ARG A 256 -7.69 8.38 -12.23
C ARG A 256 -7.62 7.78 -13.63
N GLY A 257 -8.78 7.47 -14.22
CA GLY A 257 -8.85 6.93 -15.59
C GLY A 257 -8.18 7.84 -16.63
N GLU A 258 -8.20 9.16 -16.43
CA GLU A 258 -7.52 10.16 -17.27
C GLU A 258 -5.99 10.01 -17.28
N ASN A 259 -5.42 9.34 -16.28
CA ASN A 259 -3.99 9.11 -16.17
C ASN A 259 -3.51 7.85 -16.90
N LEU A 260 -4.44 7.11 -17.55
CA LEU A 260 -4.07 6.01 -18.44
C LEU A 260 -3.38 6.59 -19.69
N PRO A 261 -2.15 6.17 -19.99
CA PRO A 261 -1.35 6.71 -21.10
C PRO A 261 -1.81 6.23 -22.48
#